data_AF-A0A2V6KEE0-F1
#
_entry.id   AF-A0A2V6KEE0-F1
#
_cell.length_a   1.000
_cell.length_b   1.000
_cell.length_c   1.000
_cell.angle_alpha   90.00
_cell.angle_beta   90.00
_cell.angle_gamma   90.00
#
_symmetry.space_group_name_H-M   'P 1'
#
loop_
_entity.id
_entity.type
_entity.pdbx_description
1 polymer ?
#
loop_
_entity_poly.entity_id
_entity_poly.type
_entity_poly.pdbx_seq_one_letter_code
_entity_poly.pdbx_strand_id
1 'polypeptide(L)'
;MATSIICRDAIGVLFGRGHLLALAQGQGIYQADVQRDVEEMRSAGGGKDEHPSSDMMERNAITSRLIAGAIIRSVAARERISPTALDREVGVCGSQFGDKTAWRRALRASGLSTGFFARILADHLRARQWIERQLMHQLGVSVDEARRHYDEHLETYSQPLRFRANHLFLAAPAEAPEEAIDEKSEAIASLATRIGHGEDLSELAALTSEDEATKTRGGDLGFFSKYRMPQILLR
;
A
#
# COMPACT_ATOMS: atom_id res chain seq x y z
N MET A 1 34.26 -32.00 -0.66
CA MET A 1 33.07 -31.16 -1.00
C MET A 1 32.57 -31.38 -2.43
N ALA A 2 33.43 -31.41 -3.46
CA ALA A 2 33.02 -31.58 -4.87
C ALA A 2 32.20 -32.86 -5.15
N THR A 3 32.59 -34.01 -4.59
CA THR A 3 31.87 -35.28 -4.75
C THR A 3 30.43 -35.21 -4.23
N SER A 4 30.19 -34.44 -3.15
CA SER A 4 28.84 -34.25 -2.59
C SER A 4 27.94 -33.39 -3.47
N ILE A 5 28.49 -32.50 -4.29
CA ILE A 5 27.72 -31.67 -5.22
C ILE A 5 27.28 -32.50 -6.41
N ILE A 6 28.20 -33.28 -6.99
CA ILE A 6 27.92 -34.17 -8.12
C ILE A 6 26.82 -35.19 -7.76
N CYS A 7 26.91 -35.83 -6.58
CA CYS A 7 25.87 -36.74 -6.13
C CYS A 7 24.51 -36.05 -5.96
N ARG A 8 24.49 -34.82 -5.45
CA ARG A 8 23.24 -34.05 -5.25
C ARG A 8 22.61 -33.59 -6.55
N ASP A 9 23.42 -33.24 -7.55
CA ASP A 9 22.97 -32.94 -8.90
C ASP A 9 22.38 -34.18 -9.57
N ALA A 10 23.11 -35.30 -9.51
CA ALA A 10 22.63 -36.57 -10.06
C ALA A 10 21.30 -37.02 -9.44
N ILE A 11 21.12 -36.86 -8.12
CA ILE A 11 19.84 -37.10 -7.45
C ILE A 11 18.76 -36.14 -8.00
N GLY A 12 19.05 -34.85 -8.16
CA GLY A 12 18.11 -33.90 -8.74
C GLY A 12 17.59 -34.33 -10.10
N VAL A 13 18.49 -34.76 -10.98
CA VAL A 13 18.16 -35.26 -12.32
C VAL A 13 17.35 -36.57 -12.23
N LEU A 14 17.81 -37.54 -11.43
CA LEU A 14 17.15 -38.85 -11.28
C LEU A 14 15.72 -38.76 -10.73
N PHE A 15 15.46 -37.80 -9.84
CA PHE A 15 14.14 -37.61 -9.22
C PHE A 15 13.33 -36.48 -9.87
N GLY A 16 13.69 -36.07 -11.10
CA GLY A 16 12.88 -35.12 -11.89
C GLY A 16 12.87 -33.68 -11.35
N ARG A 17 13.82 -33.31 -10.48
CA ARG A 17 14.00 -31.93 -10.00
C ARG A 17 14.90 -31.09 -10.91
N GLY A 18 15.58 -31.74 -11.85
CA GLY A 18 16.57 -31.12 -12.75
C GLY A 18 17.90 -30.88 -12.06
N HIS A 19 18.73 -30.04 -12.67
CA HIS A 19 20.07 -29.75 -12.15
C HIS A 19 20.03 -28.93 -10.86
N LEU A 20 21.04 -29.14 -10.01
CA LEU A 20 21.31 -28.37 -8.82
C LEU A 20 21.85 -26.99 -9.23
N LEU A 21 21.11 -25.94 -8.86
CA LEU A 21 21.48 -24.56 -9.16
C LEU A 21 22.26 -23.90 -8.02
N ALA A 22 21.90 -24.21 -6.77
CA ALA A 22 22.58 -23.66 -5.60
C ALA A 22 22.50 -24.59 -4.39
N LEU A 23 23.44 -24.40 -3.46
CA LEU A 23 23.46 -25.09 -2.17
C LEU A 23 23.44 -24.06 -1.05
N ALA A 24 22.38 -24.07 -0.23
CA ALA A 24 22.17 -23.14 0.86
C ALA A 24 22.08 -23.90 2.19
N GLN A 25 23.10 -23.78 3.04
CA GLN A 25 23.17 -24.43 4.37
C GLN A 25 22.83 -25.93 4.34
N GLY A 26 23.32 -26.64 3.30
CA GLY A 26 23.09 -28.07 3.10
C GLY A 26 21.81 -28.42 2.34
N GLN A 27 20.92 -27.46 2.08
CA GLN A 27 19.72 -27.63 1.25
C GLN A 27 20.04 -27.33 -0.22
N GLY A 28 19.75 -28.27 -1.12
CA GLY A 28 19.85 -28.05 -2.56
C GLY A 28 18.66 -27.26 -3.10
N ILE A 29 18.93 -26.36 -4.04
CA ILE A 29 17.93 -25.60 -4.81
C ILE A 29 18.08 -26.02 -6.26
N TYR A 30 17.01 -26.54 -6.84
CA TYR A 30 17.02 -27.18 -8.15
C TYR A 30 16.23 -26.39 -9.19
N GLN A 31 16.42 -26.71 -10.47
CA GLN A 31 15.67 -26.10 -11.57
C GLN A 31 14.16 -26.16 -11.38
N ALA A 32 13.62 -27.28 -10.91
CA ALA A 32 12.19 -27.43 -10.65
C ALA A 32 11.67 -26.53 -9.51
N ASP A 33 12.54 -26.09 -8.58
CA ASP A 33 12.15 -25.16 -7.53
C ASP A 33 12.02 -23.74 -8.08
N VAL A 34 12.95 -23.32 -8.95
CA VAL A 34 12.89 -22.02 -9.63
C VAL A 34 11.72 -21.97 -10.60
N GLN A 35 11.53 -23.02 -11.41
CA GLN A 35 10.46 -23.08 -12.41
C GLN A 35 9.07 -22.96 -11.77
N ARG A 36 8.84 -23.65 -10.66
CA ARG A 36 7.58 -23.58 -9.91
C ARG A 36 7.27 -22.16 -9.45
N ASP A 37 8.25 -21.49 -8.86
CA ASP A 37 8.07 -20.12 -8.35
C ASP A 37 7.90 -19.10 -9.49
N VAL A 38 8.53 -19.31 -10.66
CA VAL A 38 8.31 -18.52 -11.89
C VAL A 38 6.86 -18.67 -12.36
N GLU A 39 6.37 -19.91 -12.46
CA GLU A 39 5.01 -20.21 -12.92
C GLU A 39 3.95 -19.64 -11.97
N GLU A 40 4.18 -19.72 -10.67
CA GLU A 40 3.30 -19.14 -9.65
C GLU A 40 3.24 -17.61 -9.79
N MET A 41 4.40 -16.95 -9.94
CA MET A 41 4.47 -15.51 -10.10
C MET A 41 3.78 -15.02 -11.38
N ARG A 42 3.99 -15.71 -12.50
CA ARG A 42 3.34 -15.39 -13.79
C ARG A 42 1.83 -15.60 -13.73
N SER A 43 1.39 -16.64 -13.01
CA SER A 43 -0.04 -16.92 -12.81
C SER A 43 -0.73 -15.86 -11.94
N ALA A 44 0.00 -15.25 -11.00
CA ALA A 44 -0.49 -14.16 -10.16
C ALA A 44 -0.41 -12.76 -10.81
N GLY A 45 0.57 -12.52 -11.68
CA GLY A 45 0.89 -11.20 -12.24
C GLY A 45 0.17 -10.80 -13.52
N GLY A 46 -0.63 -11.68 -14.13
CA GLY A 46 -1.50 -11.35 -15.28
C GLY A 46 -0.82 -10.95 -16.60
N GLY A 47 0.52 -10.87 -16.67
CA GLY A 47 1.26 -10.44 -17.85
C GLY A 47 2.00 -11.58 -18.56
N LYS A 48 1.73 -11.76 -19.85
CA LYS A 48 2.44 -12.67 -20.78
C LYS A 48 3.49 -11.92 -21.62
N ASP A 49 4.28 -11.05 -21.00
CA ASP A 49 5.34 -10.36 -21.74
C ASP A 49 6.62 -11.19 -21.70
N GLU A 50 6.76 -12.08 -22.69
CA GLU A 50 7.91 -12.96 -22.88
C GLU A 50 9.06 -12.20 -23.53
N HIS A 51 10.02 -11.71 -22.73
CA HIS A 51 11.33 -11.22 -23.22
C HIS A 51 12.46 -12.09 -22.64
N PRO A 52 13.39 -12.63 -23.44
CA PRO A 52 14.43 -13.56 -22.96
C PRO A 52 15.36 -12.96 -21.88
N SER A 53 15.66 -11.67 -21.96
CA SER A 53 16.43 -10.95 -20.93
C SER A 53 15.65 -10.78 -19.64
N SER A 54 14.33 -10.61 -19.73
CA SER A 54 13.41 -10.60 -18.58
C SER A 54 13.37 -11.97 -17.91
N ASP A 55 13.31 -13.06 -18.69
CA ASP A 55 13.26 -14.44 -18.18
C ASP A 55 14.53 -14.82 -17.39
N MET A 56 15.73 -14.43 -17.88
CA MET A 56 16.97 -14.71 -17.15
C MET A 56 17.08 -13.88 -15.85
N MET A 57 16.69 -12.61 -15.88
CA MET A 57 16.68 -11.77 -14.67
C MET A 57 15.67 -12.29 -13.64
N GLU A 58 14.47 -12.67 -14.08
CA GLU A 58 13.41 -13.25 -13.27
C GLU A 58 13.88 -14.54 -12.57
N ARG A 59 14.46 -15.48 -13.33
CA ARG A 59 15.02 -16.72 -12.78
C ARG A 59 16.14 -16.45 -11.78
N ASN A 60 17.02 -15.49 -12.05
CA ASN A 60 18.11 -15.13 -11.13
C ASN A 60 17.58 -14.51 -9.84
N ALA A 61 16.58 -13.63 -9.92
CA ALA A 61 15.92 -13.03 -8.77
C ALA A 61 15.23 -14.11 -7.91
N ILE A 62 14.50 -15.03 -8.53
CA ILE A 62 13.83 -16.14 -7.85
C ILE A 62 14.85 -17.09 -7.21
N THR A 63 15.92 -17.44 -7.93
CA THR A 63 17.00 -18.27 -7.38
C THR A 63 17.61 -17.62 -6.15
N SER A 64 17.91 -16.31 -6.22
CA SER A 64 18.45 -15.54 -5.10
C SER A 64 17.49 -15.52 -3.90
N ARG A 65 16.19 -15.32 -4.14
CA ARG A 65 15.16 -15.39 -3.10
C ARG A 65 15.07 -16.79 -2.46
N LEU A 66 15.13 -17.85 -3.27
CA LEU A 66 15.10 -19.23 -2.77
C LEU A 66 16.33 -19.55 -1.91
N ILE A 67 17.51 -19.07 -2.31
CA ILE A 67 18.75 -19.18 -1.53
C ILE A 67 18.57 -18.46 -0.19
N ALA A 68 18.16 -17.19 -0.21
CA ALA A 68 17.95 -16.41 0.99
C ALA A 68 16.92 -17.07 1.92
N GLY A 69 15.80 -17.54 1.39
CA GLY A 69 14.76 -18.25 2.15
C GLY A 69 15.27 -19.55 2.77
N ALA A 70 16.10 -20.32 2.06
CA ALA A 70 16.71 -21.53 2.60
C ALA A 70 17.71 -21.22 3.74
N ILE A 71 18.50 -20.16 3.59
CA ILE A 71 19.41 -19.69 4.65
C ILE A 71 18.59 -19.26 5.88
N ILE A 72 17.56 -18.41 5.69
CA ILE A 72 16.72 -17.91 6.78
C ILE A 72 16.05 -19.07 7.53
N ARG A 73 15.45 -20.04 6.82
CA ARG A 73 14.85 -21.22 7.45
C ARG A 73 15.89 -22.02 8.25
N SER A 74 17.10 -22.17 7.72
CA SER A 74 18.19 -22.88 8.42
C SER A 74 18.60 -22.17 9.71
N VAL A 75 18.85 -20.87 9.66
CA VAL A 75 19.30 -20.11 10.85
C VAL A 75 18.17 -19.93 11.87
N ALA A 76 16.92 -19.81 11.41
CA ALA A 76 15.75 -19.65 12.25
C ALA A 76 15.21 -20.96 12.82
N ALA A 77 15.68 -22.13 12.35
CA ALA A 77 15.17 -23.45 12.80
C ALA A 77 15.28 -23.66 14.33
N ARG A 78 16.21 -22.96 14.98
CA ARG A 78 16.42 -23.02 16.44
C ARG A 78 15.49 -22.11 17.24
N GLU A 79 14.78 -21.19 16.59
CA GLU A 79 13.84 -20.31 17.26
C GLU A 79 12.66 -21.11 17.83
N ARG A 80 12.26 -20.73 19.04
CA ARG A 80 11.14 -21.35 19.75
C ARG A 80 9.88 -20.53 19.52
N ILE A 81 8.88 -21.15 18.91
CA ILE A 81 7.55 -20.57 18.75
C ILE A 81 6.64 -21.09 19.85
N SER A 82 5.94 -20.17 20.51
CA SER A 82 4.90 -20.56 21.47
C SER A 82 3.79 -21.32 20.76
N PRO A 83 3.35 -22.49 21.27
CA PRO A 83 2.22 -23.22 20.71
C PRO A 83 0.97 -22.34 20.60
N THR A 84 0.72 -21.48 21.58
CA THR A 84 -0.42 -20.54 21.57
C THR A 84 -0.34 -19.51 20.45
N ALA A 85 0.87 -19.05 20.11
CA ALA A 85 1.07 -18.12 19.00
C ALA A 85 0.82 -18.82 17.66
N LEU A 86 1.32 -20.06 17.50
CA LEU A 86 1.07 -20.84 16.31
C LEU A 86 -0.43 -21.14 16.12
N ASP A 87 -1.11 -21.57 17.18
CA ASP A 87 -2.55 -21.87 17.13
C ASP A 87 -3.38 -20.63 16.79
N ARG A 88 -3.00 -19.46 17.32
CA ARG A 88 -3.62 -18.18 16.97
C ARG A 88 -3.50 -17.90 15.48
N GLU A 89 -2.30 -17.99 14.91
CA GLU A 89 -2.07 -17.70 13.49
C GLU A 89 -2.78 -18.71 12.58
N VAL A 90 -2.75 -20.00 12.93
CA VAL A 90 -3.54 -21.03 12.23
C VAL A 90 -5.03 -20.68 12.29
N GLY A 91 -5.53 -20.20 13.43
CA GLY A 91 -6.90 -19.75 13.61
C GLY A 91 -7.26 -18.56 12.72
N VAL A 92 -6.38 -17.56 12.62
CA VAL A 92 -6.55 -16.38 11.74
C VAL A 92 -6.59 -16.79 10.26
N CYS A 93 -5.72 -17.72 9.84
CA CYS A 93 -5.79 -18.25 8.48
C CYS A 93 -7.13 -18.98 8.24
N GLY A 94 -7.57 -19.80 9.19
CA GLY A 94 -8.80 -20.57 9.08
C GLY A 94 -10.07 -19.72 9.09
N SER A 95 -10.10 -18.60 9.82
CA SER A 95 -11.29 -17.74 9.94
C SER A 95 -11.72 -17.10 8.61
N GLN A 96 -10.81 -17.00 7.64
CA GLN A 96 -11.11 -16.48 6.29
C GLN A 96 -12.10 -17.37 5.52
N PHE A 97 -12.28 -18.63 5.93
CA PHE A 97 -13.12 -19.61 5.25
C PHE A 97 -14.49 -19.80 5.90
N GLY A 98 -14.81 -18.99 6.92
CA GLY A 98 -16.07 -19.05 7.67
C GLY A 98 -16.17 -20.23 8.64
N ASP A 99 -15.91 -21.46 8.18
CA ASP A 99 -15.98 -22.67 9.01
C ASP A 99 -14.77 -23.63 8.87
N LYS A 100 -14.56 -24.47 9.89
CA LYS A 100 -13.43 -25.43 9.97
C LYS A 100 -13.47 -26.52 8.89
N THR A 101 -14.62 -26.78 8.28
CA THR A 101 -14.84 -27.81 7.27
C THR A 101 -14.46 -27.29 5.89
N ALA A 102 -14.89 -26.07 5.56
CA ALA A 102 -14.47 -25.31 4.39
C ALA A 102 -12.95 -25.12 4.38
N TRP A 103 -12.36 -24.72 5.53
CA TRP A 103 -10.91 -24.63 5.70
C TRP A 103 -10.19 -25.96 5.41
N ARG A 104 -10.63 -27.06 6.03
CA ARG A 104 -10.04 -28.39 5.80
C ARG A 104 -10.18 -28.86 4.35
N ARG A 105 -11.27 -28.49 3.68
CA ARG A 105 -11.47 -28.78 2.25
C ARG A 105 -10.52 -27.98 1.38
N ALA A 106 -10.33 -26.69 1.65
CA ALA A 106 -9.37 -25.85 0.93
C ALA A 106 -7.93 -26.38 1.08
N LEU A 107 -7.51 -26.71 2.31
CA LEU A 107 -6.20 -27.33 2.55
C LEU A 107 -5.99 -28.60 1.72
N ARG A 108 -6.98 -29.51 1.71
CA ARG A 108 -6.90 -30.75 0.91
C ARG A 108 -6.87 -30.49 -0.58
N ALA A 109 -7.63 -29.51 -1.08
CA ALA A 109 -7.60 -29.11 -2.49
C ALA A 109 -6.21 -28.59 -2.90
N SER A 110 -5.49 -27.96 -1.97
CA SER A 110 -4.09 -27.54 -2.14
C SER A 110 -3.07 -28.65 -1.83
N GLY A 111 -3.49 -29.89 -1.57
CA GLY A 111 -2.60 -31.01 -1.26
C GLY A 111 -1.97 -30.97 0.14
N LEU A 112 -2.50 -30.15 1.06
CA LEU A 112 -1.96 -29.92 2.40
C LEU A 112 -2.83 -30.59 3.48
N SER A 113 -2.17 -31.13 4.51
CA SER A 113 -2.84 -31.49 5.77
C SER A 113 -2.77 -30.33 6.76
N THR A 114 -3.67 -30.29 7.75
CA THR A 114 -3.65 -29.27 8.80
C THR A 114 -2.33 -29.25 9.58
N GLY A 115 -1.77 -30.43 9.90
CA GLY A 115 -0.48 -30.52 10.59
C GLY A 115 0.70 -30.06 9.74
N PHE A 116 0.68 -30.36 8.43
CA PHE A 116 1.72 -29.88 7.52
C PHE A 116 1.64 -28.36 7.34
N PHE A 117 0.44 -27.80 7.21
CA PHE A 117 0.23 -26.36 7.16
C PHE A 117 0.71 -25.66 8.44
N ALA A 118 0.38 -26.20 9.63
CA ALA A 118 0.87 -25.67 10.89
C ALA A 118 2.40 -25.68 10.97
N ARG A 119 3.07 -26.70 10.39
CA ARG A 119 4.53 -26.73 10.29
C ARG A 119 5.09 -25.64 9.38
N ILE A 120 4.48 -25.40 8.22
CA ILE A 120 4.84 -24.30 7.32
C ILE A 120 4.73 -22.96 8.05
N LEU A 121 3.60 -22.72 8.72
CA LEU A 121 3.40 -21.49 9.50
C LEU A 121 4.41 -21.36 10.64
N ALA A 122 4.73 -22.45 11.34
CA ALA A 122 5.76 -22.42 12.38
C ALA A 122 7.12 -21.96 11.82
N ASP A 123 7.51 -22.44 10.63
CA ASP A 123 8.76 -22.03 10.00
C ASP A 123 8.75 -20.56 9.58
N HIS A 124 7.62 -20.04 9.08
CA HIS A 124 7.46 -18.61 8.81
C HIS A 124 7.55 -17.74 10.08
N LEU A 125 6.92 -18.18 11.17
CA LEU A 125 6.98 -17.45 12.44
C LEU A 125 8.40 -17.44 13.01
N ARG A 126 9.13 -18.56 12.92
CA ARG A 126 10.55 -18.64 13.31
C ARG A 126 11.39 -17.65 12.51
N ALA A 127 11.22 -17.65 11.19
CA ALA A 127 11.94 -16.74 10.30
C ALA A 127 11.70 -15.28 10.69
N ARG A 128 10.43 -14.88 10.87
CA ARG A 128 10.06 -13.52 11.28
C ARG A 128 10.67 -13.14 12.63
N GLN A 129 10.52 -14.00 13.63
CA GLN A 129 11.06 -13.76 14.97
C GLN A 129 12.59 -13.62 14.96
N TRP A 130 13.28 -14.46 14.18
CA TRP A 130 14.72 -14.38 14.02
C TRP A 130 15.14 -13.03 13.41
N ILE A 131 14.50 -12.62 12.30
CA ILE A 131 14.77 -11.34 11.62
C ILE A 131 14.53 -10.16 12.55
N GLU A 132 13.36 -10.12 13.21
CA GLU A 132 13.03 -9.06 14.17
C GLU A 132 14.11 -8.97 15.26
N ARG A 133 14.54 -10.09 15.83
CA ARG A 133 15.59 -10.13 16.85
C ARG A 133 16.94 -9.61 16.34
N GLN A 134 17.31 -9.87 15.08
CA GLN A 134 18.53 -9.30 14.50
C GLN A 134 18.40 -7.79 14.28
N LEU A 135 17.23 -7.32 13.84
CA LEU A 135 16.96 -5.91 13.54
C LEU A 135 16.75 -5.05 14.78
N MET A 136 16.24 -5.60 15.89
CA MET A 136 16.01 -4.87 17.14
C MET A 136 17.26 -4.14 17.65
N HIS A 137 18.45 -4.67 17.35
CA HIS A 137 19.72 -4.05 17.72
C HIS A 137 20.17 -2.95 16.76
N GLN A 138 19.57 -2.84 15.57
CA GLN A 138 19.94 -1.92 14.50
C GLN A 138 18.94 -0.76 14.30
N LEU A 139 17.71 -0.90 14.81
CA LEU A 139 16.60 0.04 14.55
C LEU A 139 16.53 1.24 15.50
N GLY A 140 17.67 1.73 15.99
CA GLY A 140 17.72 2.96 16.78
C GLY A 140 17.60 4.21 15.93
N VAL A 141 16.40 4.52 15.40
CA VAL A 141 16.16 5.79 14.70
C VAL A 141 16.24 6.92 15.71
N SER A 142 17.25 7.76 15.61
CA SER A 142 17.43 8.89 16.51
C SER A 142 16.50 10.06 16.15
N VAL A 143 16.21 10.92 17.12
CA VAL A 143 15.45 12.16 16.87
C VAL A 143 16.18 13.05 15.86
N ASP A 144 17.52 13.08 15.90
CA ASP A 144 18.34 13.85 14.95
C ASP A 144 18.26 13.31 13.54
N GLU A 145 18.23 11.98 13.37
CA GLU A 145 18.03 11.34 12.07
C GLU A 145 16.63 11.59 11.51
N ALA A 146 15.60 11.50 12.37
CA ALA A 146 14.23 11.83 11.99
C ALA A 146 14.09 13.31 11.59
N ARG A 147 14.73 14.22 12.34
CA ARG A 147 14.75 15.66 12.04
C ARG A 147 15.48 15.94 10.73
N ARG A 148 16.66 15.37 10.53
CA ARG A 148 17.40 15.50 9.27
C ARG A 148 16.57 15.00 8.08
N HIS A 149 15.92 13.85 8.22
CA HIS A 149 15.04 13.34 7.16
C HIS A 149 13.86 14.28 6.88
N TYR A 150 13.23 14.82 7.93
CA TYR A 150 12.16 15.83 7.79
C TYR A 150 12.65 17.09 7.07
N ASP A 151 13.80 17.63 7.47
CA ASP A 151 14.38 18.85 6.89
C ASP A 151 14.80 18.61 5.42
N GLU A 152 15.36 17.44 5.09
CA GLU A 152 15.74 17.07 3.73
C GLU A 152 14.54 16.78 2.81
N HIS A 153 13.37 16.47 3.38
CA HIS A 153 12.17 16.08 2.63
C HIS A 153 10.96 16.98 2.94
N LEU A 154 11.21 18.25 3.27
CA LEU A 154 10.19 19.27 3.60
C LEU A 154 9.04 19.31 2.57
N GLU A 155 9.33 19.11 1.29
CA GLU A 155 8.32 19.07 0.22
C GLU A 155 7.31 17.92 0.40
N THR A 156 7.74 16.76 0.91
CA THR A 156 6.89 15.59 1.17
C THR A 156 5.95 15.82 2.35
N TYR A 157 6.35 16.68 3.28
CA TYR A 157 5.58 17.07 4.45
C TYR A 157 4.85 18.41 4.27
N SER A 158 5.06 19.09 3.15
CA SER A 158 4.37 20.34 2.82
C SER A 158 2.91 20.04 2.50
N GLN A 159 2.00 20.76 3.16
CA GLN A 159 0.60 20.73 2.75
C GLN A 159 0.44 21.65 1.53
N PRO A 160 -0.27 21.22 0.47
CA PRO A 160 -0.60 22.10 -0.64
C PRO A 160 -1.28 23.36 -0.13
N LEU A 161 -0.96 24.52 -0.73
CA LEU A 161 -1.56 25.80 -0.38
C LEU A 161 -3.09 25.68 -0.33
N ARG A 162 -3.67 26.03 0.83
CA ARG A 162 -5.12 26.10 1.05
C ARG A 162 -5.53 27.54 1.31
N PHE A 163 -6.67 27.92 0.77
CA PHE A 163 -7.29 29.22 0.96
C PHE A 163 -8.53 29.05 1.83
N ARG A 164 -8.78 30.04 2.68
CA ARG A 164 -10.08 30.24 3.32
C ARG A 164 -10.67 31.52 2.77
N ALA A 165 -11.90 31.44 2.29
CA ALA A 165 -12.59 32.57 1.67
C ALA A 165 -14.05 32.57 2.07
N ASN A 166 -14.62 33.76 2.13
CA ASN A 166 -16.05 33.97 2.25
C ASN A 166 -16.57 34.44 0.90
N HIS A 167 -17.80 34.05 0.55
CA HIS A 167 -18.43 34.50 -0.67
C HIS A 167 -19.88 34.94 -0.45
N LEU A 168 -20.35 35.82 -1.31
CA LEU A 168 -21.74 36.22 -1.41
C LEU A 168 -22.18 35.94 -2.84
N PHE A 169 -23.23 35.13 -2.98
CA PHE A 169 -23.68 34.64 -4.27
C PHE A 169 -25.13 35.06 -4.52
N LEU A 170 -25.40 35.62 -5.70
CA LEU A 170 -26.76 35.84 -6.21
C LEU A 170 -26.90 34.99 -7.48
N ALA A 171 -27.91 34.12 -7.53
CA ALA A 171 -28.05 33.12 -8.59
C ALA A 171 -28.60 33.73 -9.88
N ALA A 172 -27.83 33.69 -10.96
CA ALA A 172 -28.29 34.06 -12.30
C ALA A 172 -28.20 32.83 -13.22
N PRO A 173 -29.25 31.99 -13.28
CA PRO A 173 -29.27 30.86 -14.21
C PRO A 173 -29.24 31.35 -15.67
N ALA A 174 -28.74 30.52 -16.58
CA ALA A 174 -28.54 30.91 -17.98
C ALA A 174 -29.87 31.25 -18.70
N GLU A 175 -30.98 30.70 -18.21
CA GLU A 175 -32.33 30.93 -18.71
C GLU A 175 -33.03 32.13 -18.03
N ALA A 176 -32.34 32.84 -17.12
CA ALA A 176 -32.91 34.01 -16.47
C ALA A 176 -33.20 35.13 -17.49
N PRO A 177 -34.31 35.87 -17.35
CA PRO A 177 -34.55 37.08 -18.13
C PRO A 177 -33.39 38.06 -17.97
N GLU A 178 -33.03 38.78 -19.04
CA GLU A 178 -31.96 39.78 -19.04
C GLU A 178 -32.17 40.82 -17.92
N GLU A 179 -33.41 41.28 -17.75
CA GLU A 179 -33.84 42.18 -16.68
C GLU A 179 -33.48 41.66 -15.27
N ALA A 180 -33.61 40.34 -15.04
CA ALA A 180 -33.28 39.73 -13.75
C ALA A 180 -31.76 39.57 -13.55
N ILE A 181 -31.00 39.40 -14.64
CA ILE A 181 -29.53 39.37 -14.60
C ILE A 181 -28.99 40.77 -14.29
N ASP A 182 -29.57 41.81 -14.90
CA ASP A 182 -29.21 43.20 -14.65
C ASP A 182 -29.52 43.62 -13.22
N GLU A 183 -30.71 43.29 -12.70
CA GLU A 183 -31.08 43.56 -11.31
C GLU A 183 -30.09 42.90 -10.32
N LYS A 184 -29.72 41.63 -10.55
CA LYS A 184 -28.75 40.94 -9.70
C LYS A 184 -27.34 41.50 -9.83
N SER A 185 -26.97 42.00 -11.01
CA SER A 185 -25.68 42.64 -11.26
C SER A 185 -25.58 44.00 -10.55
N GLU A 186 -26.65 44.79 -10.56
CA GLU A 186 -26.73 46.04 -9.81
C GLU A 186 -26.73 45.78 -8.29
N ALA A 187 -27.47 44.77 -7.84
CA ALA A 187 -27.51 44.38 -6.43
C ALA A 187 -26.14 43.95 -5.91
N ILE A 188 -25.42 43.08 -6.64
CA ILE A 188 -24.08 42.64 -6.22
C ILE A 188 -23.06 43.78 -6.24
N ALA A 189 -23.16 44.71 -7.20
CA ALA A 189 -22.30 45.90 -7.25
C ALA A 189 -22.54 46.87 -6.09
N SER A 190 -23.80 47.05 -5.70
CA SER A 190 -24.18 47.82 -4.50
C SER A 190 -23.62 47.18 -3.22
N LEU A 191 -23.78 45.86 -3.07
CA LEU A 191 -23.21 45.11 -1.94
C LEU A 191 -21.67 45.19 -1.90
N ALA A 192 -21.01 45.08 -3.06
CA ALA A 192 -19.55 45.25 -3.15
C ALA A 192 -19.11 46.65 -2.70
N THR A 193 -19.87 47.69 -3.05
CA THR A 193 -19.61 49.07 -2.60
C THR A 193 -19.74 49.18 -1.08
N ARG A 194 -20.78 48.60 -0.49
CA ARG A 194 -21.00 48.57 0.97
C ARG A 194 -19.87 47.87 1.72
N ILE A 195 -19.42 46.72 1.21
CA ILE A 195 -18.24 46.00 1.73
C ILE A 195 -16.99 46.90 1.62
N GLY A 196 -16.82 47.60 0.50
CA GLY A 196 -15.73 48.56 0.31
C GLY A 196 -15.75 49.75 1.28
N HIS A 197 -16.91 50.09 1.85
CA HIS A 197 -17.07 51.10 2.89
C HIS A 197 -16.91 50.54 4.32
N GLY A 198 -16.60 49.24 4.47
CA GLY A 198 -16.28 48.60 5.75
C GLY A 198 -17.41 47.80 6.38
N GLU A 199 -18.52 47.56 5.68
CA GLU A 199 -19.54 46.60 6.14
C GLU A 199 -19.01 45.16 6.13
N ASP A 200 -19.47 44.34 7.07
CA ASP A 200 -19.02 42.94 7.20
C ASP A 200 -19.62 42.04 6.11
N LEU A 201 -18.76 41.43 5.29
CA LEU A 201 -19.16 40.51 4.22
C LEU A 201 -19.95 39.31 4.77
N SER A 202 -19.62 38.82 5.96
CA SER A 202 -20.27 37.63 6.53
C SER A 202 -21.69 37.94 6.96
N GLU A 203 -21.93 39.10 7.55
CA GLU A 203 -23.28 39.60 7.88
C GLU A 203 -24.12 39.80 6.62
N LEU A 204 -23.55 40.45 5.60
CA LEU A 204 -24.22 40.66 4.31
C LEU A 204 -24.51 39.33 3.61
N ALA A 205 -23.56 38.39 3.60
CA ALA A 205 -23.76 37.07 3.02
C ALA A 205 -24.83 36.27 3.76
N ALA A 206 -24.89 36.36 5.09
CA ALA A 206 -25.96 35.71 5.85
C ALA A 206 -27.35 36.27 5.54
N LEU A 207 -27.43 37.58 5.26
CA LEU A 207 -28.69 38.26 4.96
C LEU A 207 -29.15 38.07 3.51
N THR A 208 -28.24 38.26 2.55
CA THR A 208 -28.61 38.46 1.13
C THR A 208 -28.11 37.37 0.19
N SER A 209 -27.19 36.48 0.61
CA SER A 209 -26.71 35.41 -0.26
C SER A 209 -27.84 34.44 -0.60
N GLU A 210 -27.82 33.93 -1.83
CA GLU A 210 -28.69 32.87 -2.34
C GLU A 210 -27.99 31.49 -2.33
N ASP A 211 -26.73 31.41 -1.85
CA ASP A 211 -26.08 30.13 -1.60
C ASP A 211 -26.46 29.56 -0.21
N GLU A 212 -27.52 28.75 -0.19
CA GLU A 212 -28.04 28.11 1.02
C GLU A 212 -26.99 27.25 1.78
N ALA A 213 -25.96 26.74 1.09
CA ALA A 213 -24.94 25.90 1.73
C ALA A 213 -23.96 26.68 2.62
N THR A 214 -23.77 27.98 2.35
CA THR A 214 -22.80 28.82 3.07
C THR A 214 -23.42 30.06 3.70
N LYS A 215 -24.62 30.49 3.26
CA LYS A 215 -25.37 31.62 3.80
C LYS A 215 -25.46 31.59 5.33
N THR A 216 -25.87 30.46 5.90
CA THR A 216 -26.00 30.28 7.36
C THR A 216 -24.66 30.38 8.12
N ARG A 217 -23.53 30.32 7.42
CA ARG A 217 -22.17 30.48 7.93
C ARG A 217 -21.51 31.77 7.45
N GLY A 218 -22.31 32.77 7.05
CA GLY A 218 -21.81 34.05 6.55
C GLY A 218 -20.94 33.92 5.29
N GLY A 219 -21.26 32.95 4.43
CA GLY A 219 -20.55 32.73 3.18
C GLY A 219 -19.24 31.95 3.30
N ASP A 220 -18.87 31.41 4.47
CA ASP A 220 -17.60 30.70 4.68
C ASP A 220 -17.52 29.39 3.87
N LEU A 221 -16.56 29.32 2.95
CA LEU A 221 -16.28 28.15 2.12
C LEU A 221 -15.35 27.13 2.80
N GLY A 222 -14.81 27.47 3.98
CA GLY A 222 -13.79 26.70 4.68
C GLY A 222 -12.45 26.70 3.96
N PHE A 223 -11.56 25.77 4.33
CA PHE A 223 -10.27 25.62 3.66
C PHE A 223 -10.39 24.76 2.41
N PHE A 224 -9.94 25.27 1.27
CA PHE A 224 -9.90 24.53 0.01
C PHE A 224 -8.59 24.76 -0.75
N SER A 225 -8.20 23.79 -1.57
CA SER A 225 -6.97 23.89 -2.36
C SER A 225 -7.14 24.84 -3.54
N LYS A 226 -6.01 25.34 -4.08
CA LYS A 226 -5.99 26.17 -5.30
C LYS A 226 -6.77 25.56 -6.49
N TYR A 227 -6.86 24.23 -6.56
CA TYR A 227 -7.55 23.51 -7.63
C TYR A 227 -9.08 23.66 -7.59
N ARG A 228 -9.63 24.04 -6.43
CA ARG A 228 -11.06 24.30 -6.25
C ARG A 228 -11.41 25.79 -6.40
N MET A 229 -10.42 26.68 -6.55
CA MET A 229 -10.69 28.09 -6.86
C MET A 229 -11.22 28.22 -8.29
N PRO A 230 -12.32 28.98 -8.51
CA PRO A 230 -12.73 29.39 -9.85
C PRO A 230 -11.58 30.09 -10.58
N GLN A 231 -11.32 29.70 -11.83
CA GLN A 231 -10.19 30.21 -12.62
C GLN A 231 -10.22 31.73 -12.80
N ILE A 232 -11.40 32.34 -12.79
CA ILE A 232 -11.57 33.80 -12.92
C ILE A 232 -11.02 34.58 -11.71
N LEU A 233 -10.89 33.93 -10.55
CA LEU A 233 -10.39 34.53 -9.30
C LEU A 233 -8.88 34.29 -9.08
N LEU A 234 -8.22 33.56 -9.97
CA LEU A 234 -6.78 33.22 -9.89
C LEU A 234 -5.87 34.20 -10.67
N ARG A 235 -6.38 35.37 -11.05
CA ARG A 235 -5.64 36.40 -11.81
C ARG A 235 -4.93 37.41 -10.91
#